data_AF-A0A6B1CU63-F1
#
_entry.id   AF-A0A6B1CU63-F1
#
_cell.length_a   1.000
_cell.length_b   1.000
_cell.length_c   1.000
_cell.angle_alpha   90.00
_cell.angle_beta   90.00
_cell.angle_gamma   90.00
#
_symmetry.space_group_name_H-M   'P 1'
#
loop_
_entity.id
_entity.type
_entity.pdbx_description
1 polymer ?
#
loop_
_entity_poly.entity_id
_entity_poly.type
_entity_poly.pdbx_seq_one_letter_code
_entity_poly.pdbx_strand_id
1 'polypeptide(L)'
;MKGVIAELEIEELTSTYEREHGENERRISFALAGPRDFWPLGWLRSQSDTGEVGFEHGPPSVEIPNPTRAKLQFAPHYVFSSISFDDGRELGIEDYYHSIIVKTDLPPTEIPDDEFQCQAIKIVDDLLLVASVAARYWIDWFSFHFSASSKLVDHVRSRRESFVESVGHRNTLVDRGKAFDFLTIAVQALREHRDSGFDLYLPLITVMTANTSELPEQRFLFYFMALEQLKDMYAQKKGLVRTVGSKSEGKCFIRDVNLYLDKRLADHPALTLVKEKTVELDRPPLWYVLEKLLLEYDVEWKDLYPPNTEKPTFIGVRNKLVHSAESVEPAQLYFDTERLRVVLERLLLKLLGWQDAYGAASSMEAERLAYGS
;
A
#
# COMPACT_ATOMS: atom_id res chain seq x y z
N MET A 1 38.60 1.32 -6.08
CA MET A 1 38.67 0.41 -4.91
C MET A 1 37.93 1.12 -3.78
N LYS A 2 36.65 0.76 -3.52
CA LYS A 2 35.84 1.41 -2.48
C LYS A 2 36.18 0.72 -1.15
N GLY A 3 37.02 1.36 -0.34
CA GLY A 3 37.24 0.94 1.04
C GLY A 3 36.12 1.49 1.90
N VAL A 4 35.21 0.63 2.35
CA VAL A 4 34.31 0.96 3.46
C VAL A 4 35.16 0.87 4.72
N ILE A 5 35.41 2.01 5.37
CA ILE A 5 36.36 2.10 6.51
C ILE A 5 35.65 1.81 7.85
N ALA A 6 34.32 2.00 7.91
CA ALA A 6 33.46 1.48 8.96
C ALA A 6 32.01 1.51 8.47
N GLU A 7 31.26 0.46 8.76
CA GLU A 7 29.80 0.42 8.60
C GLU A 7 29.21 0.47 10.00
N LEU A 8 28.58 1.59 10.34
CA LEU A 8 27.88 1.74 11.61
C LEU A 8 26.42 1.37 11.36
N GLU A 9 26.04 0.15 11.72
CA GLU A 9 24.63 -0.28 11.71
C GLU A 9 23.89 0.42 12.86
N ILE A 10 23.35 1.61 12.58
CA ILE A 10 22.41 2.28 13.47
C ILE A 10 21.02 1.71 13.16
N GLU A 11 20.41 0.99 14.10
CA GLU A 11 18.98 0.60 14.01
C GLU A 11 18.06 1.83 14.05
N GLU A 12 18.29 2.71 15.02
CA GLU A 12 17.54 3.95 15.21
C GLU A 12 18.36 4.94 16.06
N LEU A 13 18.39 6.21 15.70
CA LEU A 13 19.06 7.28 16.44
C LEU A 13 18.20 8.55 16.42
N THR A 14 17.96 9.10 17.61
CA THR A 14 17.31 10.41 17.78
C THR A 14 18.23 11.36 18.54
N SER A 15 18.51 12.52 17.97
CA SER A 15 19.29 13.60 18.59
C SER A 15 18.39 14.83 18.77
N THR A 16 18.41 15.44 19.95
CA THR A 16 17.60 16.63 20.26
C THR A 16 18.52 17.76 20.70
N TYR A 17 18.30 18.95 20.14
CA TYR A 17 19.09 20.16 20.39
C TYR A 17 18.16 21.30 20.80
N GLU A 18 18.57 22.07 21.79
CA GLU A 18 17.90 23.32 22.17
C GLU A 18 18.39 24.46 21.27
N ARG A 19 17.47 25.36 20.87
CA ARG A 19 17.79 26.56 20.08
C ARG A 19 17.43 27.81 20.86
N GLU A 20 18.33 28.78 20.86
CA GLU A 20 18.08 30.10 21.47
C GLU A 20 17.20 30.98 20.56
N HIS A 21 17.34 30.87 19.24
CA HIS A 21 16.58 31.63 18.24
C HIS A 21 16.29 30.78 16.99
N GLY A 22 15.03 30.40 16.78
CA GLY A 22 14.56 29.64 15.61
C GLY A 22 13.44 30.33 14.85
N GLU A 23 13.14 29.83 13.64
CA GLU A 23 11.98 30.27 12.85
C GLU A 23 10.68 29.98 13.60
N ASN A 24 9.68 30.87 13.47
CA ASN A 24 8.36 30.68 14.08
C ASN A 24 7.55 29.56 13.39
N GLU A 25 7.83 29.27 12.11
CA GLU A 25 7.20 28.19 11.37
C GLU A 25 7.76 26.85 11.85
N ARG A 26 6.87 25.94 12.27
CA ARG A 26 7.27 24.58 12.63
C ARG A 26 7.30 23.71 11.39
N ARG A 27 8.42 23.04 11.18
CA ARG A 27 8.69 22.27 9.98
C ARG A 27 9.32 20.92 10.34
N ILE A 28 8.86 19.86 9.68
CA ILE A 28 9.53 18.57 9.68
C ILE A 28 9.81 18.15 8.23
N SER A 29 11.05 17.72 7.96
CA SER A 29 11.51 17.31 6.63
C SER A 29 11.90 15.85 6.67
N PHE A 30 11.17 15.01 5.95
CA PHE A 30 11.40 13.56 5.85
C PHE A 30 12.26 13.25 4.63
N ALA A 31 13.40 12.58 4.78
CA ALA A 31 14.19 12.09 3.66
C ALA A 31 13.70 10.71 3.23
N LEU A 32 13.50 10.52 1.92
CA LEU A 32 12.79 9.37 1.37
C LEU A 32 13.73 8.36 0.72
N ALA A 33 13.38 7.09 0.89
CA ALA A 33 13.88 5.94 0.16
C ALA A 33 12.82 5.41 -0.81
N GLY A 34 13.28 4.84 -1.93
CA GLY A 34 12.43 4.33 -3.00
C GLY A 34 12.73 4.99 -4.36
N PRO A 35 11.93 4.67 -5.39
CA PRO A 35 12.13 5.19 -6.74
C PRO A 35 12.08 6.70 -6.84
N ARG A 36 13.17 7.26 -7.35
CA ARG A 36 13.38 8.70 -7.50
C ARG A 36 12.44 9.32 -8.52
N ASP A 37 12.05 8.56 -9.52
CA ASP A 37 11.34 9.03 -10.69
C ASP A 37 9.80 8.87 -10.58
N PHE A 38 9.30 8.32 -9.47
CA PHE A 38 7.87 8.28 -9.17
C PHE A 38 7.33 9.63 -8.67
N TRP A 39 8.15 10.35 -7.89
CA TRP A 39 7.74 11.61 -7.32
C TRP A 39 7.53 12.66 -8.42
N PRO A 40 6.39 13.35 -8.44
CA PRO A 40 6.12 14.42 -9.38
C PRO A 40 6.93 15.66 -8.97
N LEU A 41 8.25 15.59 -9.10
CA LEU A 41 9.10 16.78 -9.14
C LEU A 41 8.88 17.41 -10.51
N GLY A 42 7.78 18.14 -10.63
CA GLY A 42 7.50 18.96 -11.79
C GLY A 42 8.61 20.00 -11.93
N TRP A 43 9.53 19.79 -12.86
CA TRP A 43 10.15 20.90 -13.55
C TRP A 43 9.03 21.51 -14.41
N LEU A 44 8.20 22.37 -13.84
CA LEU A 44 7.24 23.15 -14.61
C LEU A 44 8.03 24.07 -15.53
N ARG A 45 8.14 23.70 -16.81
CA ARG A 45 8.56 24.62 -17.86
C ARG A 45 7.48 25.67 -17.98
N SER A 46 7.68 26.85 -17.40
CA SER A 46 6.89 28.03 -17.74
C SER A 46 7.54 28.66 -18.97
N GLN A 47 6.75 28.84 -20.03
CA GLN A 47 7.20 29.59 -21.20
C GLN A 47 6.64 30.99 -21.02
N SER A 48 7.51 31.99 -20.83
CA SER A 48 7.10 33.38 -20.72
C SER A 48 6.46 33.84 -22.03
N ASP A 49 5.65 34.91 -21.97
CA ASP A 49 5.10 35.59 -23.15
C ASP A 49 6.20 36.13 -24.10
N THR A 50 7.46 36.21 -23.63
CA THR A 50 8.64 36.58 -24.41
C THR A 50 9.39 35.40 -25.04
N GLY A 51 8.94 34.16 -24.78
CA GLY A 51 9.57 32.93 -25.29
C GLY A 51 10.73 32.40 -24.43
N GLU A 52 11.01 33.01 -23.28
CA GLU A 52 11.98 32.47 -22.31
C GLU A 52 11.36 31.29 -21.57
N VAL A 53 12.04 30.15 -21.57
CA VAL A 53 11.65 28.99 -20.77
C VAL A 53 12.23 29.18 -19.38
N GLY A 54 11.39 29.61 -18.44
CA GLY A 54 11.67 29.59 -17.01
C GLY A 54 11.31 28.24 -16.41
N PHE A 55 11.93 27.90 -15.27
CA PHE A 55 11.41 26.87 -14.39
C PHE A 55 10.73 27.57 -13.21
N GLU A 56 9.40 27.54 -13.15
CA GLU A 56 8.69 28.04 -11.99
C GLU A 56 8.80 27.02 -10.86
N HIS A 57 9.60 27.36 -9.85
CA HIS A 57 9.87 26.53 -8.69
C HIS A 57 8.79 26.71 -7.62
N GLY A 58 7.65 26.08 -7.85
CA GLY A 58 6.68 25.79 -6.80
C GLY A 58 6.59 24.28 -6.64
N PRO A 59 7.33 23.65 -5.72
CA PRO A 59 7.10 22.24 -5.40
C PRO A 59 5.62 22.05 -5.09
N PRO A 60 4.95 21.06 -5.70
CA PRO A 60 3.52 20.94 -5.58
C PRO A 60 3.17 20.75 -4.10
N SER A 61 2.21 21.54 -3.61
CA SER A 61 1.81 21.53 -2.20
C SER A 61 0.38 21.07 -2.03
N VAL A 62 0.16 20.16 -1.08
CA VAL A 62 -1.18 19.71 -0.68
C VAL A 62 -1.47 20.23 0.71
N GLU A 63 -2.60 20.90 0.88
CA GLU A 63 -3.15 21.13 2.22
C GLU A 63 -3.92 19.89 2.64
N ILE A 64 -3.51 19.28 3.75
CA ILE A 64 -4.29 18.19 4.33
C ILE A 64 -5.33 18.80 5.26
N PRO A 65 -6.63 18.56 5.03
CA PRO A 65 -7.66 19.03 5.93
C PRO A 65 -7.43 18.44 7.34
N ASN A 66 -7.71 19.23 8.38
CA ASN A 66 -7.90 18.90 9.80
C ASN A 66 -7.40 17.52 10.31
N PRO A 67 -6.67 17.45 11.45
CA PRO A 67 -6.53 18.50 12.47
C PRO A 67 -5.27 19.37 12.37
N THR A 68 -4.28 19.02 11.54
CA THR A 68 -2.95 19.67 11.57
C THR A 68 -2.86 21.01 10.84
N ARG A 69 -3.80 21.32 9.94
CA ARG A 69 -3.66 22.37 8.89
C ARG A 69 -2.29 22.27 8.20
N ALA A 70 -1.78 21.05 8.04
CA ALA A 70 -0.44 20.84 7.55
C ALA A 70 -0.37 21.13 6.04
N LYS A 71 0.68 21.84 5.66
CA LYS A 71 1.09 21.95 4.26
C LYS A 71 2.15 20.90 3.97
N LEU A 72 1.85 20.00 3.04
CA LEU A 72 2.81 19.07 2.46
C LEU A 72 3.49 19.73 1.28
N GLN A 73 4.81 19.59 1.19
CA GLN A 73 5.62 20.07 0.08
C GLN A 73 6.61 18.99 -0.31
N PHE A 74 6.68 18.65 -1.60
CA PHE A 74 7.63 17.67 -2.13
C PHE A 74 8.85 18.40 -2.67
N ALA A 75 10.02 18.18 -2.08
CA ALA A 75 11.23 18.90 -2.48
C ALA A 75 12.41 17.96 -2.70
N PRO A 76 13.30 18.26 -3.65
CA PRO A 76 14.65 17.71 -3.62
C PRO A 76 15.38 18.17 -2.35
N HIS A 77 16.08 17.26 -1.69
CA HIS A 77 16.96 17.55 -0.57
C HIS A 77 18.39 17.13 -0.93
N TYR A 78 19.26 18.13 -0.98
CA TYR A 78 20.69 17.95 -1.21
C TYR A 78 21.39 17.93 0.14
N VAL A 79 22.01 16.80 0.46
CA VAL A 79 22.83 16.65 1.66
C VAL A 79 24.29 16.77 1.23
N PHE A 80 24.96 17.77 1.77
CA PHE A 80 26.41 17.88 1.68
C PHE A 80 26.97 17.51 3.05
N SER A 81 27.68 16.38 3.15
CA SER A 81 28.44 16.03 4.34
C SER A 81 29.92 16.03 4.01
N SER A 82 30.77 16.49 4.94
CA SER A 82 32.21 16.35 4.82
C SER A 82 32.73 15.38 5.86
N ILE A 83 33.55 14.43 5.42
CA ILE A 83 34.34 13.58 6.31
C ILE A 83 35.74 14.16 6.36
N SER A 84 36.12 14.72 7.50
CA SER A 84 37.47 15.18 7.75
C SER A 84 38.32 14.01 8.29
N PHE A 85 39.47 13.76 7.67
CA PHE A 85 40.43 12.75 8.08
C PHE A 85 41.49 13.37 9.00
N ASP A 86 42.14 12.55 9.84
CA ASP A 86 43.21 13.00 10.76
C ASP A 86 44.40 13.68 10.04
N ASP A 87 44.56 13.46 8.74
CA ASP A 87 45.58 14.10 7.91
C ASP A 87 45.15 15.43 7.29
N GLY A 88 43.98 15.96 7.68
CA GLY A 88 43.45 17.24 7.24
C GLY A 88 42.78 17.21 5.86
N ARG A 89 42.65 16.04 5.22
CA ARG A 89 41.82 15.91 4.02
C ARG A 89 40.35 15.93 4.39
N GLU A 90 39.53 16.51 3.52
CA GLU A 90 38.07 16.46 3.61
C GLU A 90 37.50 15.76 2.37
N LEU A 91 36.63 14.78 2.58
CA LEU A 91 35.83 14.19 1.53
C LEU A 91 34.41 14.73 1.64
N GLY A 92 34.01 15.57 0.68
CA GLY A 92 32.62 15.94 0.48
C GLY A 92 31.85 14.76 -0.11
N ILE A 93 30.77 14.36 0.56
CA ILE A 93 29.76 13.45 0.05
C ILE A 93 28.54 14.31 -0.27
N GLU A 94 28.26 14.43 -1.56
CA GLU A 94 27.00 14.96 -2.05
C GLU A 94 26.04 13.79 -2.24
N ASP A 95 24.93 13.82 -1.52
CA ASP A 95 23.82 12.91 -1.78
C ASP A 95 22.53 13.69 -2.01
N TYR A 96 21.63 13.07 -2.76
CA TYR A 96 20.39 13.65 -3.20
C TYR A 96 19.25 12.69 -2.88
N TYR A 97 18.28 13.20 -2.13
CA TYR A 97 17.07 12.47 -1.76
C TYR A 97 15.83 13.30 -2.06
N HIS A 98 14.71 12.63 -2.30
CA HIS A 98 13.42 13.30 -2.25
C HIS A 98 13.03 13.51 -0.80
N SER A 99 12.32 14.60 -0.54
CA SER A 99 11.78 14.90 0.78
C SER A 99 10.33 15.30 0.74
N ILE A 100 9.60 14.85 1.76
CA ILE A 100 8.30 15.41 2.12
C ILE A 100 8.53 16.37 3.28
N ILE A 101 8.10 17.60 3.10
CA ILE A 101 8.16 18.63 4.13
C ILE A 101 6.74 18.86 4.63
N VAL A 102 6.53 18.72 5.94
CA VAL A 102 5.27 19.04 6.62
C VAL A 102 5.47 20.32 7.41
N LYS A 103 4.62 21.33 7.17
CA LYS A 103 4.66 22.63 7.85
C LYS A 103 3.34 22.92 8.53
N THR A 104 3.39 23.61 9.66
CA THR A 104 2.22 24.18 10.33
C THR A 104 2.51 25.60 10.82
N ASP A 105 1.49 26.46 10.72
CA ASP A 105 1.48 27.81 11.27
C ASP A 105 0.93 27.85 12.71
N LEU A 106 0.38 26.72 13.19
CA LEU A 106 -0.14 26.62 14.55
C LEU A 106 1.00 26.73 15.57
N PRO A 107 0.85 27.50 16.65
CA PRO A 107 1.87 27.62 17.69
C PRO A 107 1.94 26.36 18.58
N PRO A 108 3.05 26.12 19.29
CA PRO A 108 3.19 25.04 20.27
C PRO A 108 2.13 25.04 21.39
N THR A 109 1.51 26.20 21.65
CA THR A 109 0.42 26.35 22.63
C THR A 109 -0.89 25.73 22.17
N GLU A 110 -1.10 25.58 20.86
CA GLU A 110 -2.30 24.94 20.30
C GLU A 110 -2.07 23.45 20.04
N ILE A 111 -0.91 23.08 19.50
CA ILE A 111 -0.50 21.69 19.31
C ILE A 111 0.93 21.56 19.81
N PRO A 112 1.23 20.78 20.86
CA PRO A 112 2.60 20.54 21.33
C PRO A 112 3.51 19.97 20.23
N ASP A 113 4.81 20.26 20.30
CA ASP A 113 5.76 19.83 19.25
C ASP A 113 5.83 18.31 19.07
N ASP A 114 5.72 17.54 20.15
CA ASP A 114 5.73 16.08 20.09
C ASP A 114 4.42 15.54 19.48
N GLU A 115 3.30 16.23 19.70
CA GLU A 115 2.03 15.91 19.07
C GLU A 115 2.06 16.24 17.57
N PHE A 116 2.61 17.39 17.19
CA PHE A 116 2.81 17.75 15.78
C PHE A 116 3.71 16.75 15.06
N GLN A 117 4.84 16.36 15.66
CA GLN A 117 5.73 15.32 15.11
C GLN A 117 4.97 13.99 14.92
N CYS A 118 4.25 13.52 15.94
CA CYS A 118 3.45 12.30 15.85
C CYS A 118 2.40 12.35 14.72
N GLN A 119 1.71 13.49 14.57
CA GLN A 119 0.71 13.67 13.53
C GLN A 119 1.37 13.74 12.14
N ALA A 120 2.50 14.44 12.01
CA ALA A 120 3.25 14.53 10.75
C ALA A 120 3.79 13.16 10.31
N ILE A 121 4.32 12.35 11.22
CA ILE A 121 4.76 10.97 10.93
C ILE A 121 3.59 10.14 10.39
N LYS A 122 2.46 10.11 11.08
CA LYS A 122 1.26 9.37 10.62
C LYS A 122 0.80 9.82 9.23
N ILE A 123 0.85 11.14 8.99
CA ILE A 123 0.48 11.71 7.69
C ILE A 123 1.40 11.21 6.59
N VAL A 124 2.70 11.24 6.84
CA VAL A 124 3.71 10.81 5.87
C VAL A 124 3.64 9.31 5.68
N ASP A 125 3.45 8.51 6.72
CA ASP A 125 3.30 7.06 6.61
C ASP A 125 2.08 6.67 5.75
N ASP A 126 0.93 7.32 5.94
CA ASP A 126 -0.26 7.12 5.09
C ASP A 126 0.05 7.46 3.62
N LEU A 127 0.72 8.59 3.39
CA LEU A 127 1.11 9.05 2.05
C LEU A 127 2.10 8.09 1.39
N LEU A 128 3.10 7.62 2.12
CA LEU A 128 4.13 6.71 1.62
C LEU A 128 3.57 5.30 1.36
N LEU A 129 2.61 4.83 2.16
CA LEU A 129 1.92 3.57 1.89
C LEU A 129 1.15 3.63 0.57
N VAL A 130 0.39 4.70 0.34
CA VAL A 130 -0.36 4.91 -0.90
C VAL A 130 0.57 5.13 -2.09
N ALA A 131 1.65 5.91 -1.91
CA ALA A 131 2.69 6.08 -2.91
C ALA A 131 3.35 4.75 -3.28
N SER A 132 3.61 3.90 -2.29
CA SER A 132 4.21 2.59 -2.51
C SER A 132 3.34 1.73 -3.43
N VAL A 133 2.02 1.73 -3.19
CA VAL A 133 1.06 0.98 -4.02
C VAL A 133 0.98 1.55 -5.43
N ALA A 134 0.93 2.88 -5.58
CA ALA A 134 0.94 3.52 -6.89
C ALA A 134 2.23 3.25 -7.68
N ALA A 135 3.37 3.21 -6.99
CA ALA A 135 4.66 2.90 -7.61
C ALA A 135 4.86 1.40 -7.86
N ARG A 136 4.16 0.52 -7.13
CA ARG A 136 4.44 -0.91 -6.95
C ARG A 136 5.80 -1.21 -6.30
N TYR A 137 6.38 -0.25 -5.58
CA TYR A 137 7.64 -0.40 -4.85
C TYR A 137 7.51 0.13 -3.44
N TRP A 138 8.26 -0.41 -2.49
CA TRP A 138 8.33 0.18 -1.15
C TRP A 138 8.96 1.57 -1.23
N ILE A 139 8.21 2.55 -0.74
CA ILE A 139 8.62 3.93 -0.55
C ILE A 139 8.45 4.23 0.93
N ASP A 140 9.49 4.73 1.56
CA ASP A 140 9.50 4.92 3.01
C ASP A 140 10.50 6.04 3.40
N TRP A 141 10.39 6.68 4.57
CA TRP A 141 11.28 7.78 5.00
C TRP A 141 12.41 7.28 5.90
N PHE A 142 13.69 7.44 5.58
CA PHE A 142 14.76 6.89 6.45
C PHE A 142 15.31 7.87 7.49
N SER A 143 14.98 9.15 7.37
CA SER A 143 15.30 10.15 8.39
C SER A 143 14.29 11.28 8.38
N PHE A 144 14.21 12.01 9.48
CA PHE A 144 13.53 13.29 9.52
C PHE A 144 14.31 14.34 10.32
N HIS A 145 14.10 15.59 9.93
CA HIS A 145 14.62 16.78 10.62
C HIS A 145 13.44 17.66 11.03
N PHE A 146 13.19 17.80 12.32
CA PHE A 146 12.18 18.71 12.88
C PHE A 146 12.86 19.97 13.39
N SER A 147 12.32 21.12 13.01
CA SER A 147 12.75 22.44 13.43
C SER A 147 11.55 23.24 13.95
N ALA A 148 11.70 23.75 15.17
CA ALA A 148 10.82 24.71 15.82
C ALA A 148 11.64 25.87 16.39
N SER A 149 10.96 26.84 17.00
CA SER A 149 11.59 28.06 17.55
C SER A 149 12.60 27.77 18.65
N SER A 150 12.37 26.72 19.47
CA SER A 150 13.21 26.36 20.61
C SER A 150 13.88 24.99 20.52
N LYS A 151 13.52 24.18 19.51
CA LYS A 151 13.87 22.75 19.45
C LYS A 151 14.26 22.36 18.03
N LEU A 152 15.29 21.52 17.93
CA LEU A 152 15.68 20.82 16.72
C LEU A 152 15.81 19.34 17.04
N VAL A 153 15.20 18.49 16.21
CA VAL A 153 15.26 17.04 16.37
C VAL A 153 15.72 16.43 15.06
N ASP A 154 16.80 15.67 15.14
CA ASP A 154 17.27 14.81 14.06
C ASP A 154 16.95 13.37 14.42
N HIS A 155 16.34 12.67 13.48
CA HIS A 155 16.01 11.27 13.65
C HIS A 155 16.41 10.50 12.40
N VAL A 156 17.09 9.37 12.59
CA VAL A 156 17.57 8.48 11.53
C VAL A 156 17.24 7.05 11.92
N ARG A 157 16.70 6.28 10.98
CA ARG A 157 16.47 4.84 11.14
C ARG A 157 17.34 4.04 10.16
N SER A 158 17.60 2.78 10.50
CA SER A 158 18.36 1.87 9.64
C SER A 158 17.77 1.81 8.25
N ARG A 159 18.65 1.97 7.27
CA ARG A 159 18.33 1.95 5.85
C ARG A 159 18.24 0.48 5.44
N ARG A 160 17.04 -0.11 5.40
CA ARG A 160 16.87 -1.40 4.72
C ARG A 160 17.12 -1.17 3.23
N GLU A 161 18.27 -1.61 2.75
CA GLU A 161 18.75 -1.36 1.40
C GLU A 161 17.77 -1.92 0.35
N SER A 162 17.04 -1.02 -0.30
CA SER A 162 16.41 -1.29 -1.59
C SER A 162 16.23 0.04 -2.32
N PHE A 163 17.33 0.57 -2.84
CA PHE A 163 17.28 1.69 -3.79
C PHE A 163 16.99 1.12 -5.17
N VAL A 164 15.71 0.96 -5.47
CA VAL A 164 15.31 0.93 -6.87
C VAL A 164 15.46 2.36 -7.37
N GLU A 165 16.52 2.64 -8.14
CA GLU A 165 16.82 4.01 -8.60
C GLU A 165 15.73 4.56 -9.53
N SER A 166 15.10 3.69 -10.32
CA SER A 166 14.05 4.05 -11.28
C SER A 166 13.00 2.96 -11.41
N VAL A 167 11.73 3.35 -11.52
CA VAL A 167 10.66 2.45 -11.99
C VAL A 167 10.56 2.54 -13.51
N GLY A 168 10.21 1.47 -14.21
CA GLY A 168 9.79 1.61 -15.61
C GLY A 168 8.48 2.40 -15.69
N HIS A 169 8.33 3.36 -16.61
CA HIS A 169 7.08 4.12 -16.76
C HIS A 169 5.81 3.26 -16.92
N ARG A 170 5.96 2.01 -17.40
CA ARG A 170 4.87 1.04 -17.58
C ARG A 170 4.61 0.16 -16.35
N ASN A 171 5.44 0.27 -15.31
CA ASN A 171 5.35 -0.58 -14.13
C ASN A 171 4.63 0.09 -12.97
N THR A 172 4.30 1.38 -13.05
CA THR A 172 3.50 2.06 -12.04
C THR A 172 2.01 1.79 -12.25
N LEU A 173 1.26 1.68 -11.15
CA LEU A 173 -0.18 1.51 -11.16
C LEU A 173 -0.91 2.81 -11.53
N VAL A 174 -0.31 3.95 -11.22
CA VAL A 174 -0.80 5.29 -11.57
C VAL A 174 0.22 5.97 -12.46
N ASP A 175 -0.25 6.66 -13.51
CA ASP A 175 0.60 7.50 -14.33
C ASP A 175 1.27 8.57 -13.46
N ARG A 176 2.58 8.77 -13.64
CA ARG A 176 3.38 9.76 -12.90
C ARG A 176 2.82 11.17 -13.05
N GLY A 177 2.28 11.51 -14.22
CA GLY A 177 1.64 12.80 -14.46
C GLY A 177 0.40 13.04 -13.60
N LYS A 178 -0.22 11.96 -13.10
CA LYS A 178 -1.42 11.96 -12.25
C LYS A 178 -1.13 11.55 -10.80
N ALA A 179 0.14 11.25 -10.47
CA ALA A 179 0.50 10.70 -9.16
C ALA A 179 0.12 11.65 -8.01
N PHE A 180 0.31 12.95 -8.19
CA PHE A 180 -0.03 13.95 -7.17
C PHE A 180 -1.53 14.01 -6.87
N ASP A 181 -2.37 14.02 -7.91
CA ASP A 181 -3.82 14.00 -7.78
C ASP A 181 -4.29 12.72 -7.09
N PHE A 182 -3.73 11.58 -7.49
CA PHE A 182 -4.01 10.30 -6.87
C PHE A 182 -3.65 10.32 -5.38
N LEU A 183 -2.44 10.73 -5.02
CA LEU A 183 -1.99 10.75 -3.62
C LEU A 183 -2.90 11.60 -2.74
N THR A 184 -3.35 12.75 -3.25
CA THR A 184 -4.26 13.64 -2.53
C THR A 184 -5.60 12.96 -2.23
N ILE A 185 -6.21 12.33 -3.23
CA ILE A 185 -7.50 11.63 -3.10
C ILE A 185 -7.36 10.38 -2.22
N ALA A 186 -6.32 9.59 -2.48
CA ALA A 186 -6.15 8.28 -1.88
C ALA A 186 -5.75 8.35 -0.40
N VAL A 187 -4.96 9.32 0.03
CA VAL A 187 -4.67 9.54 1.47
C VAL A 187 -5.93 9.92 2.23
N GLN A 188 -6.78 10.77 1.65
CA GLN A 188 -8.05 11.14 2.26
C GLN A 188 -8.97 9.91 2.37
N ALA A 189 -9.14 9.15 1.28
CA ALA A 189 -9.94 7.93 1.27
C ALA A 189 -9.44 6.88 2.27
N LEU A 190 -8.12 6.69 2.38
CA LEU A 190 -7.50 5.77 3.34
C LEU A 190 -7.92 6.10 4.79
N ARG A 191 -7.93 7.38 5.15
CA ARG A 191 -8.33 7.83 6.49
C ARG A 191 -9.81 7.68 6.74
N GLU A 192 -10.65 8.08 5.78
CA GLU A 192 -12.10 7.91 5.88
C GLU A 192 -12.50 6.44 6.05
N HIS A 193 -11.82 5.54 5.33
CA HIS A 193 -12.01 4.10 5.50
C HIS A 193 -11.61 3.61 6.89
N ARG A 194 -10.44 4.03 7.39
CA ARG A 194 -9.97 3.72 8.76
C ARG A 194 -10.98 4.19 9.81
N ASP A 195 -11.48 5.42 9.71
CA ASP A 195 -12.46 5.99 10.63
C ASP A 195 -13.82 5.26 10.58
N SER A 196 -14.16 4.67 9.43
CA SER A 196 -15.37 3.84 9.26
C SER A 196 -15.21 2.38 9.71
N GLY A 197 -14.03 1.99 10.22
CA GLY A 197 -13.71 0.60 10.59
C GLY A 197 -13.39 -0.32 9.42
N PHE A 198 -13.06 0.25 8.25
CA PHE A 198 -12.63 -0.47 7.05
C PHE A 198 -11.13 -0.21 6.78
N ASP A 199 -10.25 -0.53 7.73
CA ASP A 199 -8.83 -0.17 7.63
C ASP A 199 -8.08 -0.90 6.49
N LEU A 200 -7.69 -0.15 5.47
CA LEU A 200 -6.97 -0.67 4.29
C LEU A 200 -5.47 -0.91 4.54
N TYR A 201 -4.93 -0.52 5.70
CA TYR A 201 -3.49 -0.60 5.98
C TYR A 201 -2.90 -2.01 5.72
N LEU A 202 -3.51 -3.04 6.30
CA LEU A 202 -3.01 -4.42 6.18
C LEU A 202 -3.15 -4.99 4.76
N PRO A 203 -4.29 -4.82 4.04
CA PRO A 203 -4.38 -5.16 2.63
C PRO A 203 -3.31 -4.51 1.76
N LEU A 204 -3.05 -3.19 1.93
CA LEU A 204 -2.06 -2.47 1.14
C LEU A 204 -0.64 -2.99 1.41
N ILE A 205 -0.25 -3.20 2.68
CA ILE A 205 1.04 -3.80 3.03
C ILE A 205 1.19 -5.22 2.46
N THR A 206 0.13 -6.00 2.48
CA THR A 206 0.14 -7.37 1.95
C THR A 206 0.39 -7.36 0.44
N VAL A 207 -0.21 -6.43 -0.31
CA VAL A 207 0.08 -6.22 -1.74
C VAL A 207 1.51 -5.79 -1.97
N MET A 208 2.03 -4.88 -1.15
CA MET A 208 3.42 -4.45 -1.27
C MET A 208 4.40 -5.59 -1.01
N THR A 209 4.08 -6.47 -0.07
CA THR A 209 4.86 -7.68 0.22
C THR A 209 4.83 -8.66 -0.96
N ALA A 210 3.66 -8.82 -1.60
CA ALA A 210 3.52 -9.63 -2.82
C ALA A 210 4.41 -9.09 -3.96
N ASN A 211 4.40 -7.77 -4.19
CA ASN A 211 5.21 -7.12 -5.23
C ASN A 211 6.72 -7.38 -5.07
N THR A 212 7.19 -7.53 -3.82
CA THR A 212 8.60 -7.81 -3.52
C THR A 212 8.94 -9.29 -3.34
N SER A 213 7.95 -10.19 -3.39
CA SER A 213 8.20 -11.62 -3.22
C SER A 213 8.82 -12.22 -4.48
N GLU A 214 9.95 -12.91 -4.32
CA GLU A 214 10.66 -13.58 -5.43
C GLU A 214 10.00 -14.91 -5.83
N LEU A 215 9.33 -15.59 -4.88
CA LEU A 215 8.73 -16.90 -5.09
C LEU A 215 7.31 -16.77 -5.65
N PRO A 216 6.99 -17.37 -6.82
CA PRO A 216 5.67 -17.22 -7.45
C PRO A 216 4.50 -17.65 -6.57
N GLU A 217 4.62 -18.76 -5.84
CA GLU A 217 3.59 -19.26 -4.94
C GLU A 217 3.35 -18.30 -3.76
N GLN A 218 4.42 -17.76 -3.19
CA GLN A 218 4.32 -16.79 -2.11
C GLN A 218 3.66 -15.49 -2.60
N ARG A 219 4.07 -15.00 -3.78
CA ARG A 219 3.46 -13.83 -4.42
C ARG A 219 1.96 -14.04 -4.62
N PHE A 220 1.56 -15.19 -5.18
CA PHE A 220 0.16 -15.55 -5.34
C PHE A 220 -0.59 -15.54 -4.00
N LEU A 221 -0.03 -16.19 -2.97
CA LEU A 221 -0.65 -16.29 -1.65
C LEU A 221 -0.79 -14.92 -0.97
N PHE A 222 0.17 -14.02 -1.11
CA PHE A 222 0.06 -12.67 -0.58
C PHE A 222 -1.03 -11.88 -1.29
N TYR A 223 -1.09 -11.87 -2.62
CA TYR A 223 -2.21 -11.21 -3.32
C TYR A 223 -3.57 -11.80 -2.93
N PHE A 224 -3.66 -13.12 -2.79
CA PHE A 224 -4.91 -13.76 -2.41
C PHE A 224 -5.31 -13.43 -0.97
N MET A 225 -4.34 -13.38 -0.05
CA MET A 225 -4.56 -12.99 1.34
C MET A 225 -5.07 -11.55 1.44
N ALA A 226 -4.50 -10.62 0.67
CA ALA A 226 -5.01 -9.25 0.60
C ALA A 226 -6.47 -9.20 0.08
N LEU A 227 -6.79 -10.00 -0.95
CA LEU A 227 -8.17 -10.11 -1.46
C LEU A 227 -9.13 -10.71 -0.41
N GLU A 228 -8.70 -11.74 0.32
CA GLU A 228 -9.49 -12.35 1.40
C GLU A 228 -9.74 -11.36 2.55
N GLN A 229 -8.74 -10.57 2.94
CA GLN A 229 -8.90 -9.50 3.94
C GLN A 229 -9.96 -8.48 3.50
N LEU A 230 -9.87 -7.95 2.29
CA LEU A 230 -10.84 -6.98 1.76
C LEU A 230 -12.27 -7.58 1.70
N LYS A 231 -12.37 -8.85 1.30
CA LYS A 231 -13.63 -9.60 1.28
C LYS A 231 -14.21 -9.79 2.67
N ASP A 232 -13.40 -10.14 3.68
CA ASP A 232 -13.86 -10.32 5.05
C ASP A 232 -14.33 -9.00 5.67
N MET A 233 -13.56 -7.92 5.48
CA MET A 233 -13.96 -6.57 5.88
C MET A 233 -15.30 -6.17 5.24
N TYR A 234 -15.46 -6.46 3.94
CA TYR A 234 -16.70 -6.19 3.21
C TYR A 234 -17.87 -7.02 3.74
N ALA A 235 -17.67 -8.32 3.94
CA ALA A 235 -18.68 -9.21 4.49
C ALA A 235 -19.17 -8.74 5.85
N GLN A 236 -18.25 -8.34 6.73
CA GLN A 236 -18.58 -7.81 8.05
C GLN A 236 -19.39 -6.51 7.93
N LYS A 237 -18.95 -5.56 7.11
CA LYS A 237 -19.63 -4.27 6.90
C LYS A 237 -21.04 -4.43 6.32
N LYS A 238 -21.25 -5.42 5.45
CA LYS A 238 -22.53 -5.68 4.76
C LYS A 238 -23.40 -6.75 5.44
N GLY A 239 -22.95 -7.31 6.57
CA GLY A 239 -23.66 -8.39 7.25
C GLY A 239 -23.71 -9.71 6.45
N LEU A 240 -22.84 -9.90 5.46
CA LEU A 240 -22.74 -11.11 4.63
C LEU A 240 -21.85 -12.17 5.27
N VAL A 241 -21.99 -12.38 6.57
CA VAL A 241 -21.16 -13.33 7.35
C VAL A 241 -21.80 -14.71 7.47
N ARG A 242 -23.07 -14.86 7.06
CA ARG A 242 -23.87 -16.09 7.19
C ARG A 242 -24.67 -16.38 5.94
N THR A 243 -24.79 -17.66 5.62
CA THR A 243 -25.68 -18.16 4.56
C THR A 243 -27.11 -18.28 5.07
N VAL A 244 -27.29 -18.78 6.30
CA VAL A 244 -28.60 -19.10 6.86
C VAL A 244 -29.04 -18.02 7.84
N GLY A 245 -29.75 -17.03 7.31
CA GLY A 245 -30.48 -16.02 8.09
C GLY A 245 -29.72 -15.46 9.30
N SER A 246 -30.40 -15.45 10.45
CA SER A 246 -29.85 -15.02 11.73
C SER A 246 -28.94 -16.07 12.38
N LYS A 247 -28.15 -15.64 13.37
CA LYS A 247 -27.29 -16.53 14.16
C LYS A 247 -28.05 -17.68 14.84
N SER A 248 -29.27 -17.43 15.28
CA SER A 248 -30.14 -18.47 15.85
C SER A 248 -30.61 -19.46 14.81
N GLU A 249 -31.00 -18.99 13.63
CA GLU A 249 -31.47 -19.86 12.53
C GLU A 249 -30.34 -20.75 12.01
N GLY A 250 -29.14 -20.19 11.78
CA GLY A 250 -27.96 -20.97 11.41
C GLY A 250 -27.61 -22.03 12.45
N LYS A 251 -27.67 -21.72 13.76
CA LYS A 251 -27.45 -22.71 14.83
C LYS A 251 -28.49 -23.85 14.80
N CYS A 252 -29.76 -23.52 14.59
CA CYS A 252 -30.82 -24.52 14.47
C CYS A 252 -30.59 -25.42 13.25
N PHE A 253 -30.28 -24.82 12.09
CA PHE A 253 -29.98 -25.55 10.86
C PHE A 253 -28.81 -26.54 11.05
N ILE A 254 -27.68 -26.10 11.61
CA ILE A 254 -26.52 -26.97 11.86
C ILE A 254 -26.86 -28.09 12.85
N ARG A 255 -27.65 -27.81 13.89
CA ARG A 255 -28.12 -28.83 14.83
C ARG A 255 -28.95 -29.90 14.11
N ASP A 256 -29.87 -29.50 13.25
CA ASP A 256 -30.76 -30.42 12.54
C ASP A 256 -29.99 -31.29 11.53
N VAL A 257 -28.99 -30.71 10.86
CA VAL A 257 -28.04 -31.46 10.02
C VAL A 257 -27.26 -32.48 10.85
N ASN A 258 -26.71 -32.09 12.00
CA ASN A 258 -25.96 -33.00 12.86
C ASN A 258 -26.81 -34.16 13.39
N LEU A 259 -28.07 -33.90 13.77
CA LEU A 259 -29.02 -34.93 14.19
C LEU A 259 -29.34 -35.91 13.05
N TYR A 260 -29.46 -35.41 11.82
CA TYR A 260 -29.64 -36.26 10.65
C TYR A 260 -28.43 -37.16 10.40
N LEU A 261 -27.21 -36.60 10.50
CA LEU A 261 -25.96 -37.34 10.33
C LEU A 261 -25.81 -38.42 11.41
N ASP A 262 -26.11 -38.11 12.67
CA ASP A 262 -26.11 -39.09 13.76
C ASP A 262 -27.03 -40.27 13.47
N LYS A 263 -28.22 -40.01 12.92
CA LYS A 263 -29.18 -41.06 12.61
C LYS A 263 -28.77 -41.92 11.42
N ARG A 264 -28.07 -41.37 10.43
CA ARG A 264 -27.77 -42.04 9.14
C ARG A 264 -26.38 -42.64 9.07
N LEU A 265 -25.43 -42.10 9.84
CA LEU A 265 -24.02 -42.44 9.78
C LEU A 265 -23.48 -42.86 11.16
N ALA A 266 -24.35 -43.28 12.09
CA ALA A 266 -24.00 -43.63 13.47
C ALA A 266 -22.75 -44.53 13.57
N ASP A 267 -22.67 -45.55 12.73
CA ASP A 267 -21.59 -46.53 12.72
C ASP A 267 -20.53 -46.25 11.63
N HIS A 268 -20.65 -45.14 10.90
CA HIS A 268 -19.73 -44.82 9.82
C HIS A 268 -18.48 -44.13 10.37
N PRO A 269 -17.25 -44.61 10.05
CA PRO A 269 -16.01 -44.09 10.62
C PRO A 269 -15.76 -42.61 10.29
N ALA A 270 -16.36 -42.09 9.23
CA ALA A 270 -16.23 -40.68 8.83
C ALA A 270 -17.20 -39.71 9.53
N LEU A 271 -18.10 -40.16 10.42
CA LEU A 271 -19.13 -39.30 11.03
C LEU A 271 -18.53 -38.06 11.70
N THR A 272 -17.49 -38.24 12.51
CA THR A 272 -16.81 -37.14 13.20
C THR A 272 -16.24 -36.12 12.21
N LEU A 273 -15.55 -36.59 11.17
CA LEU A 273 -14.94 -35.74 10.15
C LEU A 273 -15.98 -34.94 9.36
N VAL A 274 -17.13 -35.56 9.03
CA VAL A 274 -18.22 -34.86 8.33
C VAL A 274 -18.83 -33.78 9.22
N LYS A 275 -19.05 -34.08 10.51
CA LYS A 275 -19.58 -33.11 11.47
C LYS A 275 -18.68 -31.90 11.66
N GLU A 276 -17.36 -32.08 11.67
CA GLU A 276 -16.41 -30.96 11.73
C GLU A 276 -16.55 -29.99 10.56
N LYS A 277 -16.99 -30.48 9.39
CA LYS A 277 -17.21 -29.66 8.18
C LYS A 277 -18.59 -29.02 8.09
N THR A 278 -19.57 -29.39 8.92
CA THR A 278 -20.94 -28.84 8.79
C THR A 278 -21.00 -27.34 9.07
N VAL A 279 -20.10 -26.82 9.91
CA VAL A 279 -20.00 -25.38 10.20
C VAL A 279 -19.75 -24.53 8.96
N GLU A 280 -19.15 -25.10 7.91
CA GLU A 280 -18.90 -24.42 6.63
C GLU A 280 -20.20 -24.16 5.86
N LEU A 281 -21.29 -24.90 6.13
CA LEU A 281 -22.58 -24.72 5.45
C LEU A 281 -23.25 -23.39 5.82
N ASP A 282 -22.95 -22.84 7.00
CA ASP A 282 -23.44 -21.53 7.43
C ASP A 282 -22.53 -20.38 6.94
N ARG A 283 -21.41 -20.69 6.27
CA ARG A 283 -20.50 -19.67 5.73
C ARG A 283 -20.84 -19.39 4.26
N PRO A 284 -20.93 -18.11 3.87
CA PRO A 284 -21.13 -17.77 2.47
C PRO A 284 -19.97 -18.26 1.60
N PRO A 285 -20.24 -18.80 0.39
CA PRO A 285 -19.20 -19.17 -0.54
C PRO A 285 -18.27 -17.99 -0.86
N LEU A 286 -16.96 -18.24 -0.94
CA LEU A 286 -15.95 -17.21 -1.22
C LEU A 286 -16.34 -16.33 -2.42
N TRP A 287 -16.69 -16.96 -3.54
CA TRP A 287 -17.05 -16.24 -4.76
C TRP A 287 -18.29 -15.35 -4.60
N TYR A 288 -19.30 -15.79 -3.83
CA TYR A 288 -20.51 -15.01 -3.65
C TYR A 288 -20.23 -13.65 -2.99
N VAL A 289 -19.34 -13.61 -2.00
CA VAL A 289 -18.96 -12.36 -1.34
C VAL A 289 -18.05 -11.53 -2.24
N LEU A 290 -17.09 -12.17 -2.90
CA LEU A 290 -16.18 -11.48 -3.82
C LEU A 290 -16.92 -10.85 -5.00
N GLU A 291 -17.86 -11.55 -5.62
CA GLU A 291 -18.65 -11.03 -6.74
C GLU A 291 -19.42 -9.77 -6.34
N LYS A 292 -20.03 -9.77 -5.14
CA LYS A 292 -20.71 -8.57 -4.60
C LYS A 292 -19.76 -7.42 -4.33
N LEU A 293 -18.58 -7.71 -3.79
CA LEU A 293 -17.54 -6.71 -3.56
C LEU A 293 -17.09 -6.08 -4.89
N LEU A 294 -16.74 -6.90 -5.88
CA LEU A 294 -16.29 -6.42 -7.19
C LEU A 294 -17.39 -5.63 -7.92
N LEU A 295 -18.65 -6.08 -7.81
CA LEU A 295 -19.79 -5.37 -8.39
C LEU A 295 -20.03 -4.00 -7.72
N GLU A 296 -19.93 -3.92 -6.39
CA GLU A 296 -20.15 -2.66 -5.66
C GLU A 296 -19.10 -1.59 -6.01
N TYR A 297 -17.87 -2.00 -6.29
CA TYR A 297 -16.78 -1.10 -6.67
C TYR A 297 -16.52 -1.02 -8.18
N ASP A 298 -17.41 -1.57 -9.01
CA ASP A 298 -17.31 -1.55 -10.48
C ASP A 298 -15.94 -2.07 -10.98
N VAL A 299 -15.52 -3.22 -10.45
CA VAL A 299 -14.26 -3.87 -10.82
C VAL A 299 -14.54 -4.96 -11.85
N GLU A 300 -14.17 -4.68 -13.10
CA GLU A 300 -14.19 -5.68 -14.16
C GLU A 300 -13.05 -6.69 -13.97
N TRP A 301 -13.39 -7.98 -14.09
CA TRP A 301 -12.42 -9.08 -14.07
C TRP A 301 -12.52 -9.98 -15.31
N LYS A 302 -13.65 -9.96 -16.02
CA LYS A 302 -13.94 -10.88 -17.12
C LYS A 302 -13.08 -10.63 -18.35
N ASP A 303 -12.62 -9.40 -18.54
CA ASP A 303 -11.68 -9.00 -19.59
C ASP A 303 -10.32 -9.70 -19.49
N LEU A 304 -10.00 -10.28 -18.33
CA LEU A 304 -8.76 -11.01 -18.07
C LEU A 304 -8.83 -12.50 -18.42
N TYR A 305 -9.97 -12.98 -18.92
CA TYR A 305 -10.25 -14.40 -19.17
C TYR A 305 -10.91 -14.62 -20.54
N PRO A 306 -10.87 -15.85 -21.08
CA PRO A 306 -11.61 -16.18 -22.28
C PRO A 306 -13.13 -15.93 -22.11
N PRO A 307 -13.83 -15.54 -23.20
CA PRO A 307 -15.28 -15.45 -23.19
C PRO A 307 -15.86 -16.82 -22.81
N ASN A 308 -16.83 -16.84 -21.89
CA ASN A 308 -17.43 -18.00 -21.22
C ASN A 308 -16.83 -18.42 -19.87
N THR A 309 -15.83 -17.71 -19.35
CA THR A 309 -15.35 -17.97 -17.99
C THR A 309 -16.38 -17.50 -16.96
N GLU A 310 -17.03 -18.44 -16.26
CA GLU A 310 -18.05 -18.12 -15.26
C GLU A 310 -17.49 -17.55 -13.96
N LYS A 311 -16.31 -18.02 -13.55
CA LYS A 311 -15.63 -17.63 -12.31
C LYS A 311 -14.12 -17.52 -12.52
N PRO A 312 -13.42 -16.64 -11.78
CA PRO A 312 -11.97 -16.53 -11.86
C PRO A 312 -11.26 -17.85 -11.50
N THR A 313 -10.28 -18.26 -12.31
CA THR A 313 -9.53 -19.51 -12.10
C THR A 313 -8.57 -19.46 -10.92
N PHE A 314 -8.15 -18.26 -10.49
CA PHE A 314 -7.32 -18.09 -9.29
C PHE A 314 -7.97 -18.68 -8.01
N ILE A 315 -9.31 -18.82 -7.95
CA ILE A 315 -10.00 -19.50 -6.84
C ILE A 315 -9.63 -21.00 -6.81
N GLY A 316 -9.57 -21.62 -8.00
CA GLY A 316 -9.15 -23.00 -8.17
C GLY A 316 -7.67 -23.18 -7.80
N VAL A 317 -6.80 -22.28 -8.26
CA VAL A 317 -5.36 -22.31 -7.90
C VAL A 317 -5.15 -22.22 -6.40
N ARG A 318 -5.86 -21.32 -5.70
CA ARG A 318 -5.79 -21.24 -4.24
C ARG A 318 -6.24 -22.54 -3.57
N ASN A 319 -7.33 -23.15 -4.05
CA ASN A 319 -7.77 -24.43 -3.50
C ASN A 319 -6.74 -25.53 -3.70
N LYS A 320 -6.05 -25.54 -4.84
CA LYS A 320 -4.96 -26.48 -5.09
C LYS A 320 -3.79 -26.26 -4.14
N LEU A 321 -3.29 -25.03 -4.05
CA LEU A 321 -2.12 -24.67 -3.24
C LEU A 321 -2.34 -24.81 -1.73
N VAL A 322 -3.54 -24.52 -1.22
CA VAL A 322 -3.80 -24.43 0.23
C VAL A 322 -4.54 -25.67 0.76
N HIS A 323 -5.41 -26.30 -0.03
CA HIS A 323 -6.34 -27.33 0.45
C HIS A 323 -6.14 -28.70 -0.20
N SER A 324 -5.22 -28.83 -1.15
CA SER A 324 -4.98 -30.08 -1.86
C SER A 324 -3.50 -30.45 -1.88
N ALA A 325 -3.20 -31.71 -2.18
CA ALA A 325 -1.85 -32.16 -2.50
C ALA A 325 -1.54 -32.09 -4.01
N GLU A 326 -2.42 -31.48 -4.82
CA GLU A 326 -2.26 -31.37 -6.27
C GLU A 326 -1.20 -30.34 -6.62
N SER A 327 -0.39 -30.63 -7.64
CA SER A 327 0.52 -29.66 -8.23
C SER A 327 -0.25 -28.64 -9.09
N VAL A 328 0.22 -27.40 -9.07
CA VAL A 328 -0.25 -26.35 -10.00
C VAL A 328 0.81 -26.20 -11.09
N GLU A 329 0.38 -26.21 -12.35
CA GLU A 329 1.27 -25.97 -13.48
C GLU A 329 1.89 -24.57 -13.39
N PRO A 330 3.21 -24.39 -13.57
CA PRO A 330 3.86 -23.08 -13.41
C PRO A 330 3.29 -21.97 -14.29
N ALA A 331 2.88 -22.29 -15.52
CA ALA A 331 2.24 -21.33 -16.43
C ALA A 331 0.90 -20.86 -15.88
N GLN A 332 0.06 -21.80 -15.42
CA GLN A 332 -1.22 -21.48 -14.78
C GLN A 332 -1.01 -20.60 -13.55
N LEU A 333 -0.04 -20.93 -12.68
CA LEU A 333 0.26 -20.14 -11.50
C LEU A 333 0.67 -18.71 -11.86
N TYR A 334 1.54 -18.54 -12.85
CA TYR A 334 1.96 -17.22 -13.33
C TYR A 334 0.77 -16.40 -13.81
N PHE A 335 -0.04 -16.94 -14.74
CA PHE A 335 -1.18 -16.20 -15.29
C PHE A 335 -2.22 -15.88 -14.22
N ASP A 336 -2.56 -16.82 -13.34
CA ASP A 336 -3.53 -16.56 -12.27
C ASP A 336 -3.00 -15.59 -11.20
N THR A 337 -1.68 -15.54 -10.99
CA THR A 337 -1.05 -14.51 -10.14
C THR A 337 -1.22 -13.12 -10.74
N GLU A 338 -0.96 -12.97 -12.05
CA GLU A 338 -1.11 -11.67 -12.72
C GLU A 338 -2.58 -11.25 -12.83
N ARG A 339 -3.50 -12.16 -13.15
CA ARG A 339 -4.95 -11.86 -13.16
C ARG A 339 -5.43 -11.43 -11.79
N LEU A 340 -4.99 -12.12 -10.73
CA LEU A 340 -5.32 -11.77 -9.34
C LEU A 340 -4.75 -10.41 -8.95
N ARG A 341 -3.49 -10.12 -9.30
CA ARG A 341 -2.85 -8.81 -9.09
C ARG A 341 -3.70 -7.71 -9.73
N VAL A 342 -4.08 -7.85 -11.00
CA VAL A 342 -4.84 -6.83 -11.73
C VAL A 342 -6.21 -6.60 -11.09
N VAL A 343 -6.95 -7.65 -10.74
CA VAL A 343 -8.25 -7.51 -10.06
C VAL A 343 -8.10 -6.79 -8.72
N LEU A 344 -7.09 -7.15 -7.95
CA LEU A 344 -6.83 -6.56 -6.65
C LEU A 344 -6.41 -5.09 -6.75
N GLU A 345 -5.52 -4.75 -7.68
CA GLU A 345 -5.09 -3.38 -7.92
C GLU A 345 -6.24 -2.48 -8.39
N ARG A 346 -7.11 -2.97 -9.30
CA ARG A 346 -8.33 -2.27 -9.70
C ARG A 346 -9.22 -1.99 -8.50
N LEU A 347 -9.43 -3.00 -7.65
CA LEU A 347 -10.23 -2.87 -6.44
C LEU A 347 -9.63 -1.86 -5.45
N LEU A 348 -8.30 -1.90 -5.23
CA LEU A 348 -7.61 -0.95 -4.35
C LEU A 348 -7.69 0.48 -4.89
N LEU A 349 -7.53 0.70 -6.19
CA LEU A 349 -7.71 2.03 -6.80
C LEU A 349 -9.11 2.57 -6.53
N LYS A 350 -10.15 1.75 -6.74
CA LYS A 350 -11.55 2.13 -6.49
C LYS A 350 -11.81 2.43 -5.01
N LEU A 351 -11.29 1.60 -4.11
CA LEU A 351 -11.37 1.81 -2.66
C LEU A 351 -10.68 3.10 -2.24
N LEU A 352 -9.55 3.44 -2.86
CA LEU A 352 -8.80 4.69 -2.64
C LEU A 352 -9.40 5.89 -3.39
N GLY A 353 -10.62 5.77 -3.94
CA GLY A 353 -11.33 6.87 -4.59
C GLY A 353 -10.86 7.21 -6.00
N TRP A 354 -9.92 6.45 -6.56
CA TRP A 354 -9.39 6.69 -7.90
C TRP A 354 -10.27 6.06 -8.98
N GLN A 355 -10.74 6.89 -9.92
CA GLN A 355 -11.72 6.45 -10.92
C GLN A 355 -11.09 5.65 -12.07
N ASP A 356 -9.87 6.03 -12.47
CA ASP A 356 -9.14 5.44 -13.59
C ASP A 356 -8.42 4.15 -13.14
N ALA A 357 -9.17 3.05 -13.09
CA ALA A 357 -8.66 1.74 -12.70
C ALA A 357 -7.87 1.02 -13.82
N TYR A 358 -7.83 1.57 -15.03
CA TYR A 358 -7.16 0.96 -16.18
C TYR A 358 -5.62 1.05 -16.11
N GLY A 359 -5.06 1.79 -15.16
CA GLY A 359 -3.63 1.77 -14.85
C GLY A 359 -3.11 0.41 -14.34
N ALA A 360 -4.00 -0.47 -13.86
CA ALA A 360 -3.63 -1.79 -13.35
C ALA A 360 -3.20 -2.79 -14.45
N ALA A 361 -3.80 -2.70 -15.63
CA ALA A 361 -3.43 -3.48 -16.81
C ALA A 361 -3.83 -2.73 -18.09
N SER A 362 -2.87 -2.61 -19.00
CA SER A 362 -3.17 -2.11 -20.36
C SER A 362 -4.09 -3.06 -21.11
N SER A 363 -4.80 -2.58 -22.14
CA SER A 363 -5.64 -3.45 -22.99
C SER A 363 -4.87 -4.63 -23.58
N MET A 364 -3.61 -4.41 -24.00
CA MET A 364 -2.72 -5.45 -24.50
C MET A 364 -2.34 -6.48 -23.42
N GLU A 365 -2.16 -6.03 -22.18
CA GLU A 365 -1.87 -6.91 -21.05
C GLU A 365 -3.11 -7.75 -20.69
N ALA A 366 -4.28 -7.13 -20.64
CA ALA A 366 -5.55 -7.83 -20.45
C ALA A 366 -5.78 -8.89 -21.55
N GLU A 367 -5.53 -8.55 -22.81
CA GLU A 367 -5.63 -9.50 -23.93
C GLU A 367 -4.62 -10.66 -23.79
N ARG A 368 -3.36 -10.36 -23.45
CA ARG A 368 -2.35 -11.39 -23.17
C ARG A 368 -2.78 -12.29 -22.02
N LEU A 369 -3.38 -11.74 -20.96
CA LEU A 369 -3.87 -12.53 -19.83
C LEU A 369 -5.11 -13.35 -20.22
N ALA A 370 -5.99 -12.85 -21.08
CA ALA A 370 -7.17 -13.58 -21.53
C ALA A 370 -6.82 -14.82 -22.35
N TYR A 371 -5.78 -14.76 -23.18
CA TYR A 371 -5.40 -15.85 -24.09
C TYR A 371 -4.12 -16.59 -23.69
N GLY A 372 -3.45 -16.16 -22.62
CA GLY A 372 -2.29 -16.84 -22.05
C GLY A 372 -2.69 -18.06 -21.22
N SER A 373 -2.14 -19.22 -21.57
CA SER A 373 -2.32 -20.50 -20.86
C SER A 373 -1.08 -20.92 -20.10
#